data_AF-A0A817ACT0-F1
#
_entry.id   AF-A0A817ACT0-F1
#
_cell.length_a   1.000
_cell.length_b   1.000
_cell.length_c   1.000
_cell.angle_alpha   90.00
_cell.angle_beta   90.00
_cell.angle_gamma   90.00
#
_symmetry.space_group_name_H-M   'P 1'
#
loop_
_entity.id
_entity.type
_entity.pdbx_description
1 polymer ?
#
loop_
_entity_poly.entity_id
_entity_poly.type
_entity_poly.pdbx_seq_one_letter_code
_entity_poly.pdbx_strand_id
1 'polypeptide(L)'
;ISEREKNKQTYDFSGRFDGSIANNALLYVIQCEKVGDTQVKRTAIETNGILQKYIIEYGNFLNQEIARLYQNAQNSEVEGGPLQYAHELNVRLEELSSLKIFPEVFDCVKGVETIAHWQGKVTDCYVTLNRTMEQHHSRGESENLRKQLVVVHALSCLDQIRGDTRFCDLYIKYQSGINQDLREAYKIILSAISVCGYAAAGMTLSDIDDQPLNQKAKKQIVHDLQSSLVKLMKDTKCKVHWLYGKIERGTINDIPIEEIVANIEKIRTALNQCNLMDLLDGKTKRDLENFQDEIDKMLSDIILKGFASIETYMNNDNFTEAEEGMDNIGAAQRALTGIIASQEVINKTKEFREKLDTVAKDLTIQTDFSIVDKYFERPPKDLLAKLKQVS
;
A
#
# COMPACT_ATOMS: atom_id res chain seq x y z
N ILE A 1 -25.59 -34.01 54.42
CA ILE A 1 -25.08 -32.82 53.70
C ILE A 1 -24.98 -31.72 54.75
N SER A 2 -23.75 -31.35 55.13
CA SER A 2 -23.52 -30.44 56.26
C SER A 2 -23.98 -29.02 55.90
N GLU A 3 -24.46 -28.25 56.88
CA GLU A 3 -24.86 -26.83 56.71
C GLU A 3 -23.75 -25.93 56.15
N ARG A 4 -22.49 -26.42 56.08
CA ARG A 4 -21.36 -25.72 55.48
C ARG A 4 -21.31 -25.78 53.95
N GLU A 5 -22.15 -26.57 53.28
CA GLU A 5 -22.13 -26.70 51.81
C GLU A 5 -23.17 -25.84 51.08
N LYS A 6 -24.04 -25.10 51.79
CA LYS A 6 -25.17 -24.37 51.17
C LYS A 6 -24.86 -22.98 50.58
N ASN A 7 -23.64 -22.44 50.72
CA ASN A 7 -23.35 -21.03 50.37
C ASN A 7 -22.25 -20.83 49.32
N LYS A 8 -22.19 -21.69 48.29
CA LYS A 8 -21.48 -21.40 47.03
C LYS A 8 -22.47 -21.20 45.87
N GLN A 9 -23.46 -20.33 46.05
CA GLN A 9 -24.15 -19.76 44.90
C GLN A 9 -23.22 -18.71 44.30
N THR A 10 -22.57 -19.03 43.19
CA THR A 10 -21.95 -18.05 42.31
C THR A 10 -23.07 -17.34 41.57
N TYR A 11 -23.24 -16.04 41.80
CA TYR A 11 -24.18 -15.22 41.03
C TYR A 11 -23.63 -15.00 39.62
N ASP A 12 -24.51 -15.09 38.62
CA ASP A 12 -24.21 -14.73 37.23
C ASP A 12 -24.54 -13.25 37.01
N PHE A 13 -23.50 -12.43 36.85
CA PHE A 13 -23.61 -10.97 36.70
C PHE A 13 -23.46 -10.58 35.23
N SER A 14 -24.45 -10.92 34.40
CA SER A 14 -24.45 -10.58 32.96
C SER A 14 -25.12 -9.23 32.64
N GLY A 15 -25.95 -8.70 33.54
CA GLY A 15 -26.68 -7.44 33.38
C GLY A 15 -26.09 -6.24 34.14
N ARG A 16 -26.59 -5.04 33.85
CA ARG A 16 -26.31 -3.83 34.66
C ARG A 16 -27.02 -3.93 36.01
N PHE A 17 -26.37 -3.48 37.07
CA PHE A 17 -26.94 -3.51 38.41
C PHE A 17 -27.82 -2.28 38.65
N ASP A 18 -29.07 -2.53 39.05
CA ASP A 18 -30.01 -1.46 39.41
C ASP A 18 -29.79 -1.02 40.86
N GLY A 19 -29.00 0.06 41.01
CA GLY A 19 -28.73 0.67 42.31
C GLY A 19 -29.98 1.17 43.03
N SER A 20 -31.05 1.53 42.32
CA SER A 20 -32.26 2.07 42.95
C SER A 20 -33.05 1.00 43.68
N ILE A 21 -33.20 -0.18 43.08
CA ILE A 21 -33.88 -1.33 43.70
C ILE A 21 -33.08 -1.82 44.91
N ALA A 22 -31.76 -1.94 44.75
CA ALA A 22 -30.88 -2.36 45.84
C ALA A 22 -30.91 -1.38 47.01
N ASN A 23 -30.90 -0.07 46.74
CA ASN A 23 -30.94 0.96 47.78
C ASN A 23 -32.28 0.97 48.51
N ASN A 24 -33.39 0.90 47.77
CA ASN A 24 -34.73 0.84 48.37
C ASN A 24 -34.90 -0.42 49.22
N ALA A 25 -34.35 -1.56 48.79
CA ALA A 25 -34.36 -2.80 49.55
C ALA A 25 -33.53 -2.68 50.84
N LEU A 26 -32.32 -2.10 50.77
CA LEU A 26 -31.48 -1.84 51.95
C LEU A 26 -32.20 -0.93 52.95
N LEU A 27 -32.73 0.20 52.47
CA LEU A 27 -33.46 1.16 53.31
C LEU A 27 -34.69 0.52 53.96
N TYR A 28 -35.48 -0.25 53.21
CA TYR A 28 -36.66 -0.94 53.72
C TYR A 28 -36.28 -1.93 54.84
N VAL A 29 -35.23 -2.72 54.61
CA VAL A 29 -34.76 -3.70 55.60
C VAL A 29 -34.24 -2.99 56.87
N ILE A 30 -33.50 -1.90 56.72
CA ILE A 30 -33.04 -1.06 57.84
C ILE A 30 -34.22 -0.50 58.66
N GLN A 31 -35.35 -0.15 58.03
CA GLN A 31 -36.54 0.28 58.77
C GLN A 31 -37.24 -0.89 59.47
N CYS A 32 -37.28 -2.08 58.86
CA CYS A 32 -37.86 -3.28 59.48
C CYS A 32 -37.09 -3.74 60.73
N GLU A 33 -35.77 -3.52 60.79
CA GLU A 33 -34.94 -3.81 61.96
C GLU A 33 -35.31 -2.97 63.21
N LYS A 34 -35.99 -1.82 63.00
CA LYS A 34 -36.41 -0.89 64.07
C LYS A 34 -37.77 -1.24 64.67
N VAL A 35 -38.50 -2.19 64.08
CA VAL A 35 -39.82 -2.61 64.56
C VAL A 35 -39.68 -3.46 65.83
N GLY A 36 -40.62 -3.30 66.77
CA GLY A 36 -40.61 -4.04 68.05
C GLY A 36 -40.92 -5.54 67.92
N ASP A 37 -41.42 -5.98 66.77
CA ASP A 37 -41.71 -7.39 66.46
C ASP A 37 -40.40 -8.17 66.24
N THR A 38 -40.18 -9.20 67.07
CA THR A 38 -38.93 -9.98 67.08
C THR A 38 -38.76 -10.89 65.86
N GLN A 39 -39.84 -11.35 65.24
CA GLN A 39 -39.77 -12.22 64.07
C GLN A 39 -39.52 -11.41 62.80
N VAL A 40 -40.18 -10.27 62.65
CA VAL A 40 -39.94 -9.30 61.57
C VAL A 40 -38.49 -8.82 61.63
N LYS A 41 -38.01 -8.45 62.83
CA LYS A 41 -36.64 -8.01 63.03
C LYS A 41 -35.60 -9.07 62.66
N ARG A 42 -35.81 -10.34 63.06
CA ARG A 42 -34.88 -11.44 62.71
C ARG A 42 -34.81 -11.66 61.20
N THR A 43 -35.96 -11.70 60.53
CA THR A 43 -36.05 -11.88 59.07
C THR A 43 -35.41 -10.72 58.31
N ALA A 44 -35.59 -9.48 58.82
CA ALA A 44 -34.96 -8.29 58.27
C ALA A 44 -33.42 -8.39 58.33
N ILE A 45 -32.85 -8.73 59.49
CA ILE A 45 -31.39 -8.89 59.66
C ILE A 45 -30.84 -9.95 58.70
N GLU A 46 -31.49 -11.12 58.59
CA GLU A 46 -31.07 -12.19 57.67
C GLU A 46 -31.10 -11.73 56.21
N THR A 47 -32.18 -11.03 55.82
CA THR A 47 -32.33 -10.49 54.45
C THR A 47 -31.29 -9.40 54.17
N ASN A 48 -30.99 -8.54 55.15
CA ASN A 48 -29.95 -7.51 55.04
C ASN A 48 -28.59 -8.15 54.74
N GLY A 49 -28.24 -9.21 55.48
CA GLY A 49 -26.99 -9.92 55.30
C GLY A 49 -26.85 -10.56 53.91
N ILE A 50 -27.94 -11.12 53.37
CA ILE A 50 -27.96 -11.67 52.01
C ILE A 50 -27.81 -10.56 50.97
N LEU A 51 -28.54 -9.45 51.13
CA LEU A 51 -28.51 -8.33 50.19
C LEU A 51 -27.14 -7.64 50.17
N GLN A 52 -26.56 -7.36 51.35
CA GLN A 52 -25.21 -6.81 51.45
C GLN A 52 -24.17 -7.74 50.80
N LYS A 53 -24.28 -9.06 51.05
CA LYS A 53 -23.39 -10.04 50.41
C LYS A 53 -23.48 -9.98 48.88
N TYR A 54 -24.69 -9.93 48.33
CA TYR A 54 -24.89 -9.80 46.88
C TYR A 54 -24.27 -8.52 46.31
N ILE A 55 -24.47 -7.38 46.97
CA ILE A 55 -23.91 -6.09 46.55
C ILE A 55 -22.38 -6.11 46.59
N ILE A 56 -21.79 -6.67 47.63
CA ILE A 56 -20.33 -6.83 47.76
C ILE A 56 -19.78 -7.73 46.66
N GLU A 57 -20.44 -8.86 46.38
CA GLU A 57 -20.03 -9.78 45.32
C GLU A 57 -20.14 -9.12 43.93
N TYR A 58 -21.17 -8.30 43.70
CA TYR A 58 -21.29 -7.49 42.48
C TYR A 58 -20.16 -6.46 42.37
N GLY A 59 -19.84 -5.74 43.45
CA GLY A 59 -18.73 -4.77 43.46
C GLY A 59 -17.39 -5.43 43.16
N ASN A 60 -17.17 -6.65 43.67
CA ASN A 60 -15.98 -7.43 43.34
C ASN A 60 -15.92 -7.83 41.86
N PHE A 61 -17.05 -8.30 41.30
CA PHE A 61 -17.16 -8.60 39.88
C PHE A 61 -16.87 -7.37 39.02
N LEU A 62 -17.52 -6.24 39.31
CA LEU A 62 -17.36 -5.00 38.57
C LEU A 62 -15.89 -4.54 38.56
N ASN A 63 -15.19 -4.66 39.68
CA ASN A 63 -13.77 -4.34 39.77
C ASN A 63 -12.87 -5.25 38.94
N GLN A 64 -13.15 -6.56 38.92
CA GLN A 64 -12.42 -7.51 38.07
C GLN A 64 -12.66 -7.21 36.58
N GLU A 65 -13.90 -6.86 36.24
CA GLU A 65 -14.29 -6.57 34.86
C GLU A 65 -13.67 -5.26 34.37
N ILE A 66 -13.71 -4.19 35.16
CA ILE A 66 -13.02 -2.93 34.86
C ILE A 66 -11.52 -3.18 34.64
N ALA A 67 -10.88 -4.02 35.48
CA ALA A 67 -9.47 -4.33 35.32
C ALA A 67 -9.15 -5.09 34.03
N ARG A 68 -9.98 -6.07 33.66
CA ARG A 68 -9.87 -6.80 32.41
C ARG A 68 -10.00 -5.89 31.20
N LEU A 69 -11.06 -5.07 31.19
CA LEU A 69 -11.34 -4.12 30.11
C LEU A 69 -10.22 -3.09 29.96
N TYR A 70 -9.69 -2.58 31.07
CA TYR A 70 -8.57 -1.65 31.08
C TYR A 70 -7.29 -2.23 30.49
N GLN A 71 -6.92 -3.47 30.85
CA GLN A 71 -5.75 -4.13 30.26
C GLN A 71 -5.90 -4.33 28.74
N ASN A 72 -7.10 -4.74 28.29
CA ASN A 72 -7.36 -4.96 26.87
C ASN A 72 -7.40 -3.65 26.07
N ALA A 73 -7.95 -2.57 26.63
CA ALA A 73 -8.00 -1.26 25.99
C ALA A 73 -6.60 -0.66 25.75
N GLN A 74 -5.59 -1.10 26.51
CA GLN A 74 -4.19 -0.67 26.34
C GLN A 74 -3.42 -1.46 25.26
N ASN A 75 -3.99 -2.55 24.76
CA ASN A 75 -3.34 -3.40 23.78
C ASN A 75 -3.82 -3.04 22.37
N SER A 76 -2.92 -2.52 21.53
CA SER A 76 -3.23 -2.16 20.14
C SER A 76 -3.58 -3.36 19.26
N GLU A 77 -3.18 -4.58 19.67
CA GLU A 77 -3.31 -5.81 18.88
C GLU A 77 -4.39 -6.76 19.45
N VAL A 78 -5.23 -6.27 20.37
CA VAL A 78 -6.32 -7.07 20.95
C VAL A 78 -7.39 -7.41 19.91
N GLU A 79 -7.89 -8.65 19.95
CA GLU A 79 -9.01 -9.08 19.12
C GLU A 79 -10.27 -8.25 19.43
N GLY A 80 -10.93 -7.73 18.38
CA GLY A 80 -12.04 -6.76 18.51
C GLY A 80 -11.58 -5.29 18.60
N GLY A 81 -10.29 -5.05 18.80
CA GLY A 81 -9.68 -3.73 18.84
C GLY A 81 -9.86 -2.99 20.19
N PRO A 82 -8.94 -2.09 20.55
CA PRO A 82 -8.95 -1.43 21.87
C PRO A 82 -10.16 -0.50 22.09
N LEU A 83 -10.78 -0.01 21.02
CA LEU A 83 -11.93 0.90 21.08
C LEU A 83 -13.14 0.27 21.77
N GLN A 84 -13.44 -1.00 21.47
CA GLN A 84 -14.56 -1.70 22.09
C GLN A 84 -14.35 -1.82 23.60
N TYR A 85 -13.18 -2.28 24.03
CA TYR A 85 -12.85 -2.43 25.45
C TYR A 85 -12.82 -1.09 26.18
N ALA A 86 -12.32 -0.02 25.56
CA ALA A 86 -12.33 1.32 26.15
C ALA A 86 -13.75 1.85 26.33
N HIS A 87 -14.65 1.61 25.36
CA HIS A 87 -16.05 1.99 25.48
C HIS A 87 -16.77 1.21 26.59
N GLU A 88 -16.60 -0.11 26.65
CA GLU A 88 -17.17 -0.94 27.72
C GLU A 88 -16.61 -0.55 29.09
N LEU A 89 -15.31 -0.24 29.17
CA LEU A 89 -14.67 0.29 30.36
C LEU A 89 -15.33 1.60 30.83
N ASN A 90 -15.55 2.54 29.89
CA ASN A 90 -16.22 3.80 30.19
C ASN A 90 -17.60 3.56 30.79
N VAL A 91 -18.39 2.66 30.17
CA VAL A 91 -19.72 2.29 30.64
C VAL A 91 -19.69 1.72 32.08
N ARG A 92 -18.72 0.85 32.40
CA ARG A 92 -18.61 0.26 33.76
C ARG A 92 -18.17 1.27 34.81
N LEU A 93 -17.32 2.22 34.45
CA LEU A 93 -16.90 3.31 35.33
C LEU A 93 -18.03 4.33 35.55
N GLU A 94 -18.85 4.60 34.52
CA GLU A 94 -20.07 5.39 34.65
C GLU A 94 -21.11 4.70 35.55
N GLU A 95 -21.28 3.39 35.39
CA GLU A 95 -22.14 2.58 36.26
C GLU A 95 -21.73 2.73 37.73
N LEU A 96 -20.44 2.54 38.04
CA LEU A 96 -19.89 2.74 39.38
C LEU A 96 -20.10 4.18 39.89
N SER A 97 -19.88 5.18 39.02
CA SER A 97 -20.04 6.59 39.38
C SER A 97 -21.51 6.95 39.67
N SER A 98 -22.45 6.34 38.95
CA SER A 98 -23.88 6.54 39.13
C SER A 98 -24.40 6.01 40.48
N LEU A 99 -23.75 4.98 41.03
CA LEU A 99 -24.08 4.44 42.35
C LEU A 99 -23.90 5.46 43.47
N LYS A 100 -23.14 6.55 43.25
CA LYS A 100 -23.00 7.66 44.22
C LYS A 100 -24.35 8.30 44.60
N ILE A 101 -25.38 8.17 43.76
CA ILE A 101 -26.75 8.61 44.05
C ILE A 101 -27.41 7.74 45.15
N PHE A 102 -26.88 6.54 45.41
CA PHE A 102 -27.35 5.54 46.36
C PHE A 102 -26.26 5.25 47.41
N PRO A 103 -26.10 6.09 48.45
CA PRO A 103 -24.96 6.06 49.35
C PRO A 103 -24.73 4.70 50.03
N GLU A 104 -25.79 4.04 50.48
CA GLU A 104 -25.70 2.76 51.18
C GLU A 104 -25.13 1.65 50.29
N VAL A 105 -25.52 1.65 49.01
CA VAL A 105 -25.00 0.73 48.00
C VAL A 105 -23.56 1.11 47.63
N PHE A 106 -23.30 2.41 47.45
CA PHE A 106 -21.98 2.93 47.07
C PHE A 106 -20.90 2.60 48.11
N ASP A 107 -21.26 2.67 49.40
CA ASP A 107 -20.38 2.30 50.50
C ASP A 107 -20.11 0.79 50.52
N CYS A 108 -21.13 -0.05 50.27
CA CYS A 108 -20.98 -1.50 50.20
C CYS A 108 -20.00 -1.95 49.11
N VAL A 109 -19.95 -1.27 47.98
CA VAL A 109 -19.02 -1.56 46.87
C VAL A 109 -17.69 -0.81 46.98
N LYS A 110 -17.45 -0.08 48.08
CA LYS A 110 -16.27 0.78 48.24
C LYS A 110 -16.08 1.75 47.08
N GLY A 111 -17.17 2.38 46.66
CA GLY A 111 -17.21 3.17 45.43
C GLY A 111 -16.23 4.34 45.41
N VAL A 112 -16.07 5.05 46.54
CA VAL A 112 -15.11 6.16 46.67
C VAL A 112 -13.68 5.71 46.39
N GLU A 113 -13.23 4.65 47.08
CA GLU A 113 -11.88 4.10 46.97
C GLU A 113 -11.62 3.57 45.56
N THR A 114 -12.62 2.89 45.00
CA THR A 114 -12.54 2.27 43.67
C THR A 114 -12.45 3.32 42.56
N ILE A 115 -13.28 4.36 42.59
CA ILE A 115 -13.22 5.45 41.59
C ILE A 115 -11.88 6.17 41.68
N ALA A 116 -11.42 6.50 42.88
CA ALA A 116 -10.12 7.15 43.07
C ALA A 116 -8.96 6.30 42.54
N HIS A 117 -9.01 4.98 42.77
CA HIS A 117 -8.04 4.04 42.22
C HIS A 117 -7.98 4.09 40.69
N TRP A 118 -9.13 3.99 40.02
CA TRP A 118 -9.19 3.98 38.55
C TRP A 118 -8.83 5.33 37.93
N GLN A 119 -9.22 6.45 38.54
CA GLN A 119 -8.77 7.78 38.12
C GLN A 119 -7.24 7.92 38.20
N GLY A 120 -6.63 7.36 39.24
CA GLY A 120 -5.17 7.25 39.36
C GLY A 120 -4.56 6.43 38.23
N LYS A 121 -5.08 5.21 37.99
CA LYS A 121 -4.61 4.33 36.91
C LYS A 121 -4.69 4.97 35.53
N VAL A 122 -5.81 5.60 35.21
CA VAL A 122 -6.00 6.31 33.93
C VAL A 122 -5.03 7.50 33.81
N THR A 123 -4.73 8.19 34.91
CA THR A 123 -3.73 9.26 34.92
C THR A 123 -2.31 8.74 34.67
N ASP A 124 -1.91 7.66 35.33
CA ASP A 124 -0.60 7.03 35.11
C ASP A 124 -0.45 6.51 33.67
N CYS A 125 -1.54 5.97 33.11
CA CYS A 125 -1.61 5.55 31.72
C CYS A 125 -1.36 6.71 30.76
N TYR A 126 -2.05 7.84 30.96
CA TYR A 126 -1.84 9.05 30.16
C TYR A 126 -0.37 9.50 30.19
N VAL A 127 0.24 9.60 31.37
CA VAL A 127 1.63 10.02 31.52
C VAL A 127 2.57 9.06 30.79
N THR A 128 2.33 7.76 30.93
CA THR A 128 3.13 6.72 30.26
C THR A 128 2.99 6.82 28.74
N LEU A 129 1.77 6.89 28.22
CA LEU A 129 1.50 6.98 26.79
C LEU A 129 2.08 8.25 26.18
N ASN A 130 1.91 9.41 26.84
CA ASN A 130 2.50 10.66 26.38
C ASN A 130 4.03 10.55 26.24
N ARG A 131 4.72 9.99 27.25
CA ARG A 131 6.17 9.77 27.21
C ARG A 131 6.56 8.79 26.10
N THR A 132 5.85 7.68 25.97
CA THR A 132 6.14 6.64 24.96
C THR A 132 5.94 7.19 23.54
N MET A 133 4.85 7.94 23.30
CA MET A 133 4.61 8.59 22.01
C MET A 133 5.66 9.64 21.68
N GLU A 134 6.10 10.44 22.65
CA GLU A 134 7.18 11.40 22.45
C GLU A 134 8.51 10.71 22.09
N GLN A 135 8.81 9.57 22.73
CA GLN A 135 9.98 8.77 22.40
C GLN A 135 9.91 8.18 20.99
N HIS A 136 8.79 7.55 20.61
CA HIS A 136 8.63 7.03 19.26
C HIS A 136 8.70 8.13 18.20
N HIS A 137 8.08 9.28 18.46
CA HIS A 137 8.12 10.43 17.56
C HIS A 137 9.54 10.98 17.38
N SER A 138 10.28 11.19 18.48
CA SER A 138 11.66 11.71 18.41
C SER A 138 12.66 10.75 17.76
N ARG A 139 12.37 9.44 17.77
CA ARG A 139 13.18 8.40 17.11
C ARG A 139 12.74 8.11 15.66
N GLY A 140 11.67 8.73 15.17
CA GLY A 140 11.11 8.41 13.86
C GLY A 140 10.49 7.02 13.75
N GLU A 141 10.09 6.41 14.88
CA GLU A 141 9.47 5.08 14.92
C GLU A 141 7.97 5.18 14.59
N SER A 142 7.65 5.55 13.35
CA SER A 142 6.28 5.88 12.93
C SER A 142 5.28 4.73 13.04
N GLU A 143 5.71 3.48 12.92
CA GLU A 143 4.84 2.30 13.13
C GLU A 143 4.44 2.17 14.60
N ASN A 144 5.42 2.23 15.51
CA ASN A 144 5.17 2.17 16.96
C ASN A 144 4.29 3.34 17.40
N LEU A 145 4.57 4.55 16.89
CA LEU A 145 3.74 5.73 17.16
C LEU A 145 2.29 5.52 16.70
N ARG A 146 2.08 4.90 15.54
CA ARG A 146 0.74 4.56 15.02
C ARG A 146 0.00 3.57 15.91
N LYS A 147 0.67 2.49 16.36
CA LYS A 147 0.07 1.51 17.30
C LYS A 147 -0.40 2.20 18.59
N GLN A 148 0.42 3.09 19.15
CA GLN A 148 0.05 3.86 20.34
C GLN A 148 -1.07 4.87 20.06
N LEU A 149 -1.12 5.47 18.87
CA LEU A 149 -2.18 6.41 18.49
C LEU A 149 -3.56 5.75 18.48
N VAL A 150 -3.66 4.47 18.05
CA VAL A 150 -4.90 3.69 18.10
C VAL A 150 -5.38 3.51 19.56
N VAL A 151 -4.46 3.20 20.47
CA VAL A 151 -4.76 3.06 21.91
C VAL A 151 -5.20 4.40 22.50
N VAL A 152 -4.49 5.49 22.23
CA VAL A 152 -4.86 6.82 22.73
C VAL A 152 -6.21 7.28 22.18
N HIS A 153 -6.51 6.98 20.91
CA HIS A 153 -7.83 7.23 20.35
C HIS A 153 -8.93 6.47 21.08
N ALA A 154 -8.72 5.18 21.33
CA ALA A 154 -9.66 4.36 22.08
C ALA A 154 -9.91 4.91 23.48
N LEU A 155 -8.84 5.23 24.21
CA LEU A 155 -8.92 5.75 25.58
C LEU A 155 -9.47 7.18 25.68
N SER A 156 -9.62 7.89 24.56
CA SER A 156 -10.22 9.24 24.54
C SER A 156 -11.64 9.29 25.09
N CYS A 157 -12.39 8.18 25.06
CA CYS A 157 -13.71 8.13 25.69
C CYS A 157 -13.65 8.28 27.23
N LEU A 158 -12.53 7.95 27.87
CA LEU A 158 -12.35 8.04 29.32
C LEU A 158 -12.09 9.48 29.80
N ASP A 159 -11.83 10.43 28.90
CA ASP A 159 -11.69 11.86 29.20
C ASP A 159 -12.92 12.40 29.94
N GLN A 160 -14.12 11.90 29.61
CA GLN A 160 -15.38 12.30 30.26
C GLN A 160 -15.41 11.95 31.76
N ILE A 161 -14.89 10.79 32.16
CA ILE A 161 -14.84 10.35 33.57
C ILE A 161 -13.91 11.24 34.40
N ARG A 162 -12.91 11.83 33.74
CA ARG A 162 -11.95 12.76 34.36
C ARG A 162 -12.44 14.21 34.36
N GLY A 163 -13.38 14.54 33.48
CA GLY A 163 -13.76 15.93 33.21
C GLY A 163 -12.61 16.75 32.59
N ASP A 164 -11.72 16.10 31.82
CA ASP A 164 -10.65 16.76 31.05
C ASP A 164 -10.64 16.27 29.59
N THR A 165 -9.66 16.67 28.76
CA THR A 165 -9.55 16.32 27.32
C THR A 165 -8.18 15.74 26.96
N ARG A 166 -7.48 15.16 27.94
CA ARG A 166 -6.04 14.89 27.81
C ARG A 166 -5.72 13.84 26.74
N PHE A 167 -6.48 12.76 26.65
CA PHE A 167 -6.26 11.75 25.62
C PHE A 167 -6.66 12.27 24.23
N CYS A 168 -7.77 13.02 24.13
CA CYS A 168 -8.15 13.71 22.90
C CYS A 168 -7.04 14.63 22.38
N ASP A 169 -6.49 15.49 23.25
CA ASP A 169 -5.43 16.44 22.88
C ASP A 169 -4.15 15.71 22.46
N LEU A 170 -3.81 14.62 23.16
CA LEU A 170 -2.67 13.78 22.84
C LEU A 170 -2.84 13.10 21.47
N TYR A 171 -4.03 12.58 21.18
CA TYR A 171 -4.37 11.99 19.88
C TYR A 171 -4.19 13.03 18.76
N ILE A 172 -4.80 14.20 18.90
CA ILE A 172 -4.75 15.26 17.88
C ILE A 172 -3.30 15.68 17.59
N LYS A 173 -2.49 15.88 18.64
CA LYS A 173 -1.08 16.32 18.52
C LYS A 173 -0.24 15.38 17.65
N TYR A 174 -0.34 14.07 17.86
CA TYR A 174 0.48 13.10 17.12
C TYR A 174 -0.18 12.65 15.80
N GLN A 175 -1.52 12.71 15.71
CA GLN A 175 -2.24 12.48 14.46
C GLN A 175 -1.87 13.53 13.40
N SER A 176 -1.71 14.81 13.79
CA SER A 176 -1.31 15.84 12.83
C SER A 176 0.08 15.61 12.23
N GLY A 177 1.03 15.11 13.04
CA GLY A 177 2.37 14.76 12.57
C GLY A 177 2.34 13.62 11.56
N ILE A 178 1.67 12.50 11.90
CA ILE A 178 1.52 11.36 10.98
C ILE A 178 0.81 11.78 9.67
N ASN A 179 -0.21 12.63 9.76
CA ASN A 179 -0.90 13.14 8.58
C ASN A 179 -0.01 14.02 7.69
N GLN A 180 0.94 14.75 8.28
CA GLN A 180 1.90 15.54 7.52
C GLN A 180 2.88 14.63 6.79
N ASP A 181 3.46 13.65 7.47
CA ASP A 181 4.39 12.68 6.88
C ASP A 181 3.73 11.94 5.70
N LEU A 182 2.47 11.51 5.88
CA LEU A 182 1.69 10.88 4.82
C LEU A 182 1.48 11.83 3.62
N ARG A 183 1.15 13.11 3.86
CA ARG A 183 1.00 14.10 2.78
C ARG A 183 2.29 14.32 2.01
N GLU A 184 3.42 14.33 2.70
CA GLU A 184 4.74 14.47 2.07
C GLU A 184 5.06 13.25 1.23
N ALA A 185 4.83 12.04 1.75
CA ALA A 185 4.98 10.80 0.98
C ALA A 185 4.09 10.77 -0.28
N TYR A 186 2.82 11.22 -0.18
CA TYR A 186 1.95 11.33 -1.35
C TYR A 186 2.46 12.33 -2.41
N LYS A 187 3.03 13.47 -1.99
CA LYS A 187 3.65 14.41 -2.92
C LYS A 187 4.85 13.79 -3.64
N ILE A 188 5.66 13.02 -2.93
CA ILE A 188 6.82 12.31 -3.51
C ILE A 188 6.35 11.31 -4.56
N ILE A 189 5.33 10.49 -4.25
CA ILE A 189 4.76 9.51 -5.20
C ILE A 189 4.25 10.21 -6.47
N LEU A 190 3.43 11.24 -6.32
CA LEU A 190 2.86 11.96 -7.48
C LEU A 190 3.95 12.64 -8.32
N SER A 191 4.95 13.25 -7.67
CA SER A 191 6.11 13.84 -8.35
C SER A 191 6.88 12.78 -9.15
N ALA A 192 7.17 11.63 -8.55
CA ALA A 192 7.85 10.52 -9.22
C ALA A 192 7.04 10.00 -10.42
N ILE A 193 5.73 9.81 -10.29
CA ILE A 193 4.85 9.40 -11.41
C ILE A 193 4.88 10.41 -12.56
N SER A 194 4.88 11.72 -12.24
CA SER A 194 4.87 12.79 -13.26
C SER A 194 6.11 12.79 -14.16
N VAL A 195 7.25 12.32 -13.63
CA VAL A 195 8.52 12.18 -14.38
C VAL A 195 8.81 10.74 -14.82
N CYS A 196 7.81 9.85 -14.73
CA CYS A 196 7.93 8.41 -15.05
C CYS A 196 8.97 7.65 -14.19
N GLY A 197 9.21 8.11 -12.96
CA GLY A 197 10.10 7.49 -11.98
C GLY A 197 9.40 6.38 -11.18
N TYR A 198 8.91 5.34 -11.87
CA TYR A 198 8.06 4.31 -11.24
C TYR A 198 8.76 3.50 -10.15
N ALA A 199 10.08 3.28 -10.21
CA ALA A 199 10.83 2.64 -9.13
C ALA A 199 10.75 3.43 -7.81
N ALA A 200 10.97 4.76 -7.88
CA ALA A 200 10.88 5.62 -6.72
C ALA A 200 9.45 5.70 -6.17
N ALA A 201 8.46 5.82 -7.06
CA ALA A 201 7.05 5.77 -6.68
C ALA A 201 6.69 4.45 -5.97
N GLY A 202 7.18 3.32 -6.49
CA GLY A 202 7.00 1.99 -5.89
C GLY A 202 7.64 1.87 -4.51
N MET A 203 8.89 2.31 -4.33
CA MET A 203 9.54 2.28 -3.01
C MET A 203 8.76 3.10 -1.97
N THR A 204 8.44 4.36 -2.30
CA THR A 204 7.69 5.22 -1.38
C THR A 204 6.28 4.68 -1.09
N LEU A 205 5.63 4.05 -2.06
CA LEU A 205 4.32 3.42 -1.85
C LEU A 205 4.42 2.22 -0.89
N SER A 206 5.50 1.43 -0.96
CA SER A 206 5.75 0.33 -0.01
C SER A 206 6.04 0.81 1.41
N ASP A 207 6.67 1.99 1.57
CA ASP A 207 6.97 2.58 2.87
C ASP A 207 5.72 3.12 3.58
N ILE A 208 4.64 3.38 2.82
CA ILE A 208 3.35 3.79 3.38
C ILE A 208 2.58 2.53 3.81
N ASP A 209 2.76 2.15 5.07
CA ASP A 209 2.03 1.04 5.68
C ASP A 209 0.50 1.24 5.65
N ASP A 210 -0.22 0.14 5.44
CA ASP A 210 -1.60 -0.01 4.97
C ASP A 210 -2.63 0.73 5.87
N GLN A 211 -2.75 2.03 5.68
CA GLN A 211 -3.91 2.81 6.14
C GLN A 211 -4.84 3.03 4.97
N PRO A 212 -6.17 2.94 5.17
CA PRO A 212 -7.13 3.22 4.13
C PRO A 212 -6.85 4.63 3.65
N LEU A 213 -6.24 4.70 2.46
CA LEU A 213 -5.73 5.92 1.89
C LEU A 213 -6.74 7.03 2.09
N ASN A 214 -6.28 8.28 2.27
CA ASN A 214 -7.17 9.39 1.99
C ASN A 214 -7.72 9.12 0.59
N GLN A 215 -9.00 8.74 0.50
CA GLN A 215 -9.52 8.12 -0.72
C GLN A 215 -9.33 9.05 -1.92
N LYS A 216 -9.27 10.36 -1.65
CA LYS A 216 -8.90 11.39 -2.62
C LYS A 216 -7.45 11.24 -3.12
N ALA A 217 -6.47 11.07 -2.24
CA ALA A 217 -5.07 10.87 -2.60
C ALA A 217 -4.86 9.56 -3.38
N LYS A 218 -5.50 8.46 -2.96
CA LYS A 218 -5.46 7.19 -3.73
C LYS A 218 -6.00 7.39 -5.14
N LYS A 219 -7.18 7.99 -5.26
CA LYS A 219 -7.81 8.26 -6.56
C LYS A 219 -6.90 9.08 -7.46
N GLN A 220 -6.21 10.08 -6.91
CA GLN A 220 -5.25 10.88 -7.66
C GLN A 220 -4.04 10.06 -8.12
N ILE A 221 -3.42 9.27 -7.22
CA ILE A 221 -2.28 8.41 -7.57
C ILE A 221 -2.67 7.41 -8.66
N VAL A 222 -3.82 6.74 -8.52
CA VAL A 222 -4.35 5.80 -9.52
C VAL A 222 -4.53 6.50 -10.87
N HIS A 223 -5.21 7.64 -10.88
CA HIS A 223 -5.47 8.40 -12.10
C HIS A 223 -4.17 8.84 -12.79
N ASP A 224 -3.23 9.41 -12.05
CA ASP A 224 -1.98 9.93 -12.61
C ASP A 224 -1.04 8.82 -13.05
N LEU A 225 -1.01 7.70 -12.33
CA LEU A 225 -0.26 6.49 -12.72
C LEU A 225 -0.79 5.95 -14.06
N GLN A 226 -2.11 5.75 -14.16
CA GLN A 226 -2.76 5.28 -15.38
C GLN A 226 -2.52 6.24 -16.55
N SER A 227 -2.75 7.54 -16.33
CA SER A 227 -2.56 8.57 -17.34
C SER A 227 -1.10 8.65 -17.82
N SER A 228 -0.15 8.62 -16.89
CA SER A 228 1.30 8.63 -17.18
C SER A 228 1.70 7.42 -18.03
N LEU A 229 1.27 6.21 -17.65
CA LEU A 229 1.58 4.97 -18.37
C LEU A 229 0.92 4.92 -19.75
N VAL A 230 -0.35 5.31 -19.87
CA VAL A 230 -1.06 5.38 -21.17
C VAL A 230 -0.39 6.40 -22.10
N LYS A 231 -0.01 7.56 -21.57
CA LYS A 231 0.74 8.57 -22.33
C LYS A 231 2.09 8.01 -22.78
N LEU A 232 2.84 7.36 -21.89
CA LEU A 232 4.14 6.76 -22.21
C LEU A 232 4.04 5.69 -23.30
N MET A 233 3.02 4.83 -23.23
CA MET A 233 2.72 3.84 -24.28
C MET A 233 2.41 4.50 -25.62
N LYS A 234 1.53 5.52 -25.62
CA LYS A 234 1.17 6.25 -26.83
C LYS A 234 2.36 6.98 -27.45
N ASP A 235 3.16 7.67 -26.65
CA ASP A 235 4.35 8.39 -27.10
C ASP A 235 5.37 7.43 -27.73
N THR A 236 5.52 6.23 -27.16
CA THR A 236 6.39 5.18 -27.71
C THR A 236 5.87 4.66 -29.04
N LYS A 237 4.56 4.37 -29.18
CA LYS A 237 3.96 3.98 -30.46
C LYS A 237 4.14 5.06 -31.54
N CYS A 238 3.99 6.33 -31.18
CA CYS A 238 4.22 7.46 -32.09
C CYS A 238 5.67 7.50 -32.59
N LYS A 239 6.65 7.25 -31.70
CA LYS A 239 8.08 7.20 -32.06
C LYS A 239 8.40 6.02 -32.97
N VAL A 240 7.84 4.85 -32.67
CA VAL A 240 7.94 3.68 -33.56
C VAL A 240 7.36 4.00 -34.93
N HIS A 241 6.18 4.60 -35.01
CA HIS A 241 5.57 4.98 -36.29
C HIS A 241 6.40 6.01 -37.06
N TRP A 242 7.07 6.94 -36.37
CA TRP A 242 7.95 7.91 -37.00
C TRP A 242 9.13 7.26 -37.74
N LEU A 243 9.58 6.08 -37.30
CA LEU A 243 10.65 5.32 -37.95
C LEU A 243 10.22 4.73 -39.32
N TYR A 244 8.92 4.66 -39.61
CA TYR A 244 8.41 4.10 -40.85
C TYR A 244 8.99 4.78 -42.10
N GLY A 245 9.68 4.00 -42.95
CA GLY A 245 10.30 4.48 -44.19
C GLY A 245 11.48 5.46 -43.98
N LYS A 246 11.99 5.55 -42.75
CA LYS A 246 13.15 6.39 -42.39
C LYS A 246 14.36 5.58 -41.98
N ILE A 247 14.15 4.33 -41.55
CA ILE A 247 15.24 3.46 -41.09
C ILE A 247 16.23 3.21 -42.21
N GLU A 248 15.75 2.81 -43.38
CA GLU A 248 16.58 2.44 -44.52
C GLU A 248 17.22 3.64 -45.24
N ARG A 249 16.77 4.87 -44.97
CA ARG A 249 17.18 6.09 -45.70
C ARG A 249 18.27 6.92 -45.02
N GLY A 250 18.80 6.46 -43.87
CA GLY A 250 19.84 7.17 -43.13
C GLY A 250 19.41 8.52 -42.54
N THR A 251 18.12 8.86 -42.57
CA THR A 251 17.56 10.10 -41.97
C THR A 251 17.26 9.98 -40.47
N ILE A 252 17.75 8.91 -39.82
CA ILE A 252 17.56 8.69 -38.40
C ILE A 252 18.58 9.55 -37.63
N ASN A 253 18.09 10.41 -36.73
CA ASN A 253 18.89 10.84 -35.59
C ASN A 253 18.76 9.76 -34.50
N ASP A 254 19.78 9.45 -33.72
CA ASP A 254 19.73 8.38 -32.69
C ASP A 254 18.61 8.57 -31.64
N ILE A 255 18.14 9.81 -31.47
CA ILE A 255 17.20 10.27 -30.43
C ILE A 255 15.89 9.45 -30.36
N PRO A 256 15.11 9.21 -31.44
CA PRO A 256 13.85 8.48 -31.32
C PRO A 256 14.02 7.01 -30.93
N ILE A 257 15.16 6.40 -31.27
CA ILE A 257 15.45 5.02 -30.89
C ILE A 257 15.80 4.94 -29.40
N GLU A 258 16.68 5.82 -28.91
CA GLU A 258 17.01 5.92 -27.49
C GLU A 258 15.75 6.15 -26.63
N GLU A 259 14.86 7.00 -27.10
CA GLU A 259 13.60 7.29 -26.41
C GLU A 259 12.63 6.09 -26.39
N ILE A 260 12.59 5.26 -27.43
CA ILE A 260 11.80 4.01 -27.44
C ILE A 260 12.35 3.05 -26.38
N VAL A 261 13.67 2.84 -26.36
CA VAL A 261 14.34 1.96 -25.39
C VAL A 261 14.08 2.44 -23.96
N ALA A 262 14.30 3.73 -23.70
CA ALA A 262 14.08 4.31 -22.38
C ALA A 262 12.62 4.22 -21.92
N ASN A 263 11.66 4.38 -22.83
CA ASN A 263 10.24 4.28 -22.49
C ASN A 263 9.83 2.83 -22.18
N ILE A 264 10.33 1.85 -22.94
CA ILE A 264 10.06 0.42 -22.68
C ILE A 264 10.63 0.02 -21.32
N GLU A 265 11.83 0.47 -20.97
CA GLU A 265 12.44 0.16 -19.66
C GLU A 265 11.65 0.77 -18.50
N LYS A 266 11.11 1.98 -18.66
CA LYS A 266 10.20 2.59 -17.68
C LYS A 266 8.92 1.77 -17.51
N ILE A 267 8.31 1.31 -18.60
CA ILE A 267 7.12 0.44 -18.57
C ILE A 267 7.43 -0.88 -17.87
N ARG A 268 8.57 -1.50 -18.20
CA ARG A 268 9.06 -2.72 -17.54
C ARG A 268 9.27 -2.51 -16.04
N THR A 269 9.85 -1.39 -15.66
CA THR A 269 10.01 -1.01 -14.25
C THR A 269 8.66 -0.94 -13.55
N ALA A 270 7.64 -0.33 -14.16
CA ALA A 270 6.30 -0.29 -13.59
C ALA A 270 5.66 -1.69 -13.45
N LEU A 271 5.82 -2.56 -14.46
CA LEU A 271 5.33 -3.95 -14.44
C LEU A 271 5.94 -4.78 -13.30
N ASN A 272 7.22 -4.54 -13.00
CA ASN A 272 7.94 -5.27 -11.94
C ASN A 272 7.57 -4.82 -10.52
N GLN A 273 6.83 -3.71 -10.36
CA GLN A 273 6.42 -3.19 -9.05
C GLN A 273 4.99 -3.65 -8.72
N CYS A 274 4.86 -4.75 -7.97
CA CYS A 274 3.56 -5.35 -7.62
C CYS A 274 2.58 -4.33 -7.02
N ASN A 275 3.06 -3.49 -6.10
CA ASN A 275 2.26 -2.47 -5.43
C ASN A 275 1.73 -1.38 -6.37
N LEU A 276 2.43 -1.04 -7.46
CA LEU A 276 1.92 -0.16 -8.51
C LEU A 276 0.92 -0.88 -9.41
N MET A 277 1.19 -2.15 -9.73
CA MET A 277 0.30 -2.98 -10.56
C MET A 277 -1.07 -3.21 -9.91
N ASP A 278 -1.12 -3.31 -8.58
CA ASP A 278 -2.36 -3.46 -7.82
C ASP A 278 -3.25 -2.21 -7.85
N LEU A 279 -2.70 -1.05 -8.25
CA LEU A 279 -3.45 0.19 -8.42
C LEU A 279 -4.09 0.34 -9.81
N LEU A 280 -3.73 -0.51 -10.76
CA LEU A 280 -4.20 -0.42 -12.14
C LEU A 280 -5.52 -1.17 -12.35
N ASP A 281 -6.33 -0.70 -13.29
CA ASP A 281 -7.50 -1.47 -13.71
C ASP A 281 -7.09 -2.66 -14.60
N GLY A 282 -7.98 -3.65 -14.70
CA GLY A 282 -7.70 -4.88 -15.46
C GLY A 282 -7.51 -4.67 -16.95
N LYS A 283 -7.88 -3.51 -17.51
CA LYS A 283 -7.61 -3.18 -18.92
C LYS A 283 -6.18 -2.68 -19.06
N THR A 284 -5.81 -1.64 -18.31
CA THR A 284 -4.48 -1.01 -18.32
C THR A 284 -3.40 -2.02 -17.99
N LYS A 285 -3.64 -2.91 -17.03
CA LYS A 285 -2.73 -4.01 -16.70
C LYS A 285 -2.43 -4.91 -17.91
N ARG A 286 -3.47 -5.38 -18.60
CA ARG A 286 -3.32 -6.20 -19.80
C ARG A 286 -2.66 -5.44 -20.95
N ASP A 287 -2.99 -4.17 -21.12
CA ASP A 287 -2.40 -3.33 -22.17
C ASP A 287 -0.88 -3.19 -21.94
N LEU A 288 -0.43 -3.02 -20.68
CA LEU A 288 0.99 -2.95 -20.32
C LEU A 288 1.71 -4.29 -20.49
N GLU A 289 1.10 -5.39 -20.04
CA GLU A 289 1.67 -6.75 -20.16
C GLU A 289 1.93 -7.13 -21.62
N ASN A 290 1.06 -6.72 -22.55
CA ASN A 290 1.19 -6.99 -23.98
C ASN A 290 1.99 -5.92 -24.74
N PHE A 291 2.38 -4.82 -24.08
CA PHE A 291 2.90 -3.65 -24.77
C PHE A 291 4.24 -3.92 -25.47
N GLN A 292 5.13 -4.68 -24.83
CA GLN A 292 6.43 -5.00 -25.42
C GLN A 292 6.28 -5.83 -26.71
N ASP A 293 5.40 -6.83 -26.72
CA ASP A 293 5.12 -7.65 -27.90
C ASP A 293 4.49 -6.83 -29.03
N GLU A 294 3.62 -5.87 -28.69
CA GLU A 294 3.05 -4.94 -29.67
C GLU A 294 4.15 -4.09 -30.33
N ILE A 295 5.07 -3.56 -29.53
CA ILE A 295 6.18 -2.74 -30.04
C ILE A 295 7.18 -3.57 -30.86
N ASP A 296 7.52 -4.79 -30.42
CA ASP A 296 8.35 -5.72 -31.21
C ASP A 296 7.71 -5.95 -32.58
N LYS A 297 6.42 -6.30 -32.61
CA LYS A 297 5.70 -6.52 -33.87
C LYS A 297 5.72 -5.30 -34.78
N MET A 298 5.44 -4.11 -34.24
CA MET A 298 5.46 -2.87 -35.02
C MET A 298 6.85 -2.56 -35.59
N LEU A 299 7.90 -2.71 -34.79
CA LEU A 299 9.29 -2.48 -35.22
C LEU A 299 9.72 -3.53 -36.26
N SER A 300 9.36 -4.78 -36.05
CA SER A 300 9.61 -5.89 -36.97
C SER A 300 8.96 -5.64 -38.33
N ASP A 301 7.69 -5.23 -38.37
CA ASP A 301 6.97 -4.90 -39.61
C ASP A 301 7.64 -3.74 -40.38
N ILE A 302 8.15 -2.73 -39.67
CA ILE A 302 8.88 -1.60 -40.27
C ILE A 302 10.17 -2.10 -40.90
N ILE A 303 10.96 -2.91 -40.19
CA ILE A 303 12.23 -3.44 -40.68
C ILE A 303 12.02 -4.38 -41.87
N LEU A 304 11.01 -5.25 -41.83
CA LEU A 304 10.67 -6.15 -42.94
C LEU A 304 10.30 -5.38 -44.23
N LYS A 305 9.60 -4.26 -44.10
CA LYS A 305 9.35 -3.35 -45.23
C LYS A 305 10.61 -2.65 -45.71
N GLY A 306 11.50 -2.27 -44.80
CA GLY A 306 12.84 -1.78 -45.13
C GLY A 306 13.62 -2.77 -46.00
N PHE A 307 13.58 -4.07 -45.67
CA PHE A 307 14.19 -5.11 -46.51
C PHE A 307 13.59 -5.20 -47.91
N ALA A 308 12.27 -5.02 -48.07
CA ALA A 308 11.64 -5.00 -49.40
C ALA A 308 12.14 -3.82 -50.26
N SER A 309 12.40 -2.66 -49.64
CA SER A 309 13.03 -1.53 -50.32
C SER A 309 14.46 -1.85 -50.75
N ILE A 310 15.24 -2.48 -49.88
CA ILE A 310 16.62 -2.93 -50.17
C ILE A 310 16.63 -3.95 -51.32
N GLU A 311 15.69 -4.90 -51.32
CA GLU A 311 15.52 -5.87 -52.41
C GLU A 311 15.26 -5.19 -53.75
N THR A 312 14.44 -4.13 -53.74
CA THR A 312 14.16 -3.32 -54.93
C THR A 312 15.42 -2.60 -55.42
N TYR A 313 16.26 -2.08 -54.51
CA TYR A 313 17.55 -1.49 -54.90
C TYR A 313 18.47 -2.54 -55.52
N MET A 314 18.59 -3.73 -54.92
CA MET A 314 19.39 -4.82 -55.46
C MET A 314 18.89 -5.28 -56.85
N ASN A 315 17.58 -5.38 -57.05
CA ASN A 315 16.98 -5.77 -58.33
C ASN A 315 17.17 -4.72 -59.44
N ASN A 316 17.35 -3.45 -59.08
CA ASN A 316 17.67 -2.35 -60.00
C ASN A 316 19.18 -2.09 -60.11
N ASP A 317 20.00 -3.06 -59.69
CA ASP A 317 21.45 -2.98 -59.68
C ASP A 317 22.03 -1.76 -58.90
N ASN A 318 21.27 -1.25 -57.93
CA ASN A 318 21.62 -0.08 -57.12
C ASN A 318 22.26 -0.47 -55.77
N PHE A 319 23.46 -1.02 -55.82
CA PHE A 319 24.09 -1.69 -54.66
C PHE A 319 24.58 -0.72 -53.59
N THR A 320 24.95 0.51 -53.95
CA THR A 320 25.35 1.54 -52.98
C THR A 320 24.23 1.81 -51.98
N GLU A 321 23.01 2.05 -52.46
CA GLU A 321 21.83 2.29 -51.62
C GLU A 321 21.36 1.04 -50.88
N ALA A 322 21.58 -0.16 -51.44
CA ALA A 322 21.27 -1.41 -50.75
C ALA A 322 22.19 -1.65 -49.54
N GLU A 323 23.50 -1.37 -49.68
CA GLU A 323 24.47 -1.47 -48.58
C GLU A 323 24.19 -0.43 -47.49
N GLU A 324 23.97 0.84 -47.87
CA GLU A 324 23.60 1.89 -46.91
C GLU A 324 22.32 1.55 -46.15
N GLY A 325 21.29 1.04 -46.85
CA GLY A 325 20.05 0.60 -46.22
C GLY A 325 20.27 -0.54 -45.22
N MET A 326 21.11 -1.52 -45.57
CA MET A 326 21.45 -2.64 -44.67
C MET A 326 22.22 -2.19 -43.43
N ASP A 327 23.16 -1.26 -43.58
CA ASP A 327 23.92 -0.73 -42.44
C ASP A 327 23.04 0.07 -41.49
N ASN A 328 22.13 0.88 -42.02
CA ASN A 328 21.17 1.63 -41.22
C ASN A 328 20.20 0.71 -40.47
N ILE A 329 19.67 -0.33 -41.12
CA ILE A 329 18.86 -1.37 -40.45
C ILE A 329 19.69 -2.07 -39.38
N GLY A 330 20.93 -2.44 -39.67
CA GLY A 330 21.82 -3.10 -38.72
C GLY A 330 22.17 -2.23 -37.50
N ALA A 331 22.31 -0.91 -37.67
CA ALA A 331 22.48 0.03 -36.57
C ALA A 331 21.21 0.12 -35.70
N ALA A 332 20.04 0.26 -36.33
CA ALA A 332 18.76 0.30 -35.61
C ALA A 332 18.48 -1.00 -34.84
N GLN A 333 18.76 -2.17 -35.44
CA GLN A 333 18.63 -3.47 -34.78
C GLN A 333 19.53 -3.59 -33.55
N ARG A 334 20.79 -3.11 -33.65
CA ARG A 334 21.71 -3.10 -32.50
C ARG A 334 21.20 -2.20 -31.38
N ALA A 335 20.71 -1.01 -31.71
CA ALA A 335 20.16 -0.08 -30.72
C ALA A 335 18.85 -0.58 -30.07
N LEU A 336 18.07 -1.39 -30.79
CA LEU A 336 16.83 -2.02 -30.32
C LEU A 336 17.04 -3.47 -29.80
N THR A 337 18.28 -3.83 -29.47
CA THR A 337 18.61 -5.16 -28.94
C THR A 337 17.80 -5.45 -27.68
N GLY A 338 17.18 -6.62 -27.61
CA GLY A 338 16.34 -7.05 -26.47
C GLY A 338 14.89 -6.57 -26.54
N ILE A 339 14.54 -5.72 -27.53
CA ILE A 339 13.16 -5.34 -27.83
C ILE A 339 12.66 -6.12 -29.05
N ILE A 340 13.45 -6.18 -30.13
CA ILE A 340 13.10 -6.96 -31.32
C ILE A 340 13.53 -8.42 -31.12
N ALA A 341 12.57 -9.34 -31.10
CA ALA A 341 12.81 -10.78 -30.99
C ALA A 341 12.37 -11.58 -32.24
N SER A 342 11.85 -10.90 -33.27
CA SER A 342 11.37 -11.57 -34.49
C SER A 342 12.47 -12.37 -35.21
N GLN A 343 12.28 -13.69 -35.27
CA GLN A 343 13.17 -14.60 -35.98
C GLN A 343 13.18 -14.34 -37.50
N GLU A 344 12.06 -13.88 -38.06
CA GLU A 344 11.96 -13.54 -39.48
C GLU A 344 12.89 -12.37 -39.83
N VAL A 345 12.90 -11.33 -38.99
CA VAL A 345 13.79 -10.18 -39.12
C VAL A 345 15.26 -10.63 -39.03
N ILE A 346 15.60 -11.48 -38.06
CA ILE A 346 16.96 -12.02 -37.90
C ILE A 346 17.40 -12.82 -39.14
N ASN A 347 16.52 -13.66 -39.68
CA ASN A 347 16.82 -14.49 -40.84
C ASN A 347 17.00 -13.62 -42.11
N LYS A 348 16.11 -12.64 -42.34
CA LYS A 348 16.24 -11.72 -43.47
C LYS A 348 17.49 -10.86 -43.39
N THR A 349 17.88 -10.38 -42.20
CA THR A 349 19.16 -9.66 -42.04
C THR A 349 20.34 -10.50 -42.53
N LYS A 350 20.38 -11.79 -42.18
CA LYS A 350 21.44 -12.72 -42.61
C LYS A 350 21.40 -12.96 -44.12
N GLU A 351 20.22 -13.28 -44.64
CA GLU A 351 20.01 -13.55 -46.07
C GLU A 351 20.46 -12.37 -46.96
N PHE A 352 20.02 -11.15 -46.64
CA PHE A 352 20.38 -9.97 -47.43
C PHE A 352 21.87 -9.63 -47.33
N ARG A 353 22.48 -9.83 -46.16
CA ARG A 353 23.92 -9.63 -45.97
C ARG A 353 24.73 -10.66 -46.77
N GLU A 354 24.33 -11.93 -46.76
CA GLU A 354 24.94 -12.98 -47.58
C GLU A 354 24.79 -12.72 -49.09
N LYS A 355 23.62 -12.24 -49.53
CA LYS A 355 23.39 -11.84 -50.93
C LYS A 355 24.31 -10.69 -51.36
N LEU A 356 24.43 -9.63 -50.56
CA LEU A 356 25.34 -8.51 -50.85
C LEU A 356 26.80 -8.94 -50.86
N ASP A 357 27.22 -9.79 -49.92
CA ASP A 357 28.58 -10.33 -49.88
C ASP A 357 28.88 -11.23 -51.09
N THR A 358 27.89 -11.95 -51.61
CA THR A 358 28.04 -12.79 -52.82
C THR A 358 28.22 -11.93 -54.06
N VAL A 359 27.43 -10.87 -54.24
CA VAL A 359 27.61 -9.90 -55.35
C VAL A 359 29.01 -9.28 -55.31
N ALA A 360 29.48 -8.90 -54.11
CA ALA A 360 30.84 -8.40 -53.95
C ALA A 360 31.90 -9.45 -54.36
N LYS A 361 31.72 -10.72 -53.97
CA LYS A 361 32.65 -11.83 -54.31
C LYS A 361 32.65 -12.15 -55.81
N ASP A 362 31.50 -12.20 -56.45
CA ASP A 362 31.37 -12.51 -57.89
C ASP A 362 32.11 -11.47 -58.73
N LEU A 363 32.02 -10.18 -58.35
CA LEU A 363 32.82 -9.09 -58.93
C LEU A 363 34.33 -9.22 -58.68
N THR A 364 34.76 -9.94 -57.64
CA THR A 364 36.19 -10.11 -57.30
C THR A 364 36.82 -11.33 -57.99
N ILE A 365 36.03 -12.35 -58.34
CA ILE A 365 36.51 -13.66 -58.82
C ILE A 365 36.34 -13.83 -60.35
N GLN A 366 35.30 -13.25 -60.96
CA GLN A 366 35.03 -13.43 -62.39
C GLN A 366 35.53 -12.24 -63.21
N THR A 367 36.57 -12.45 -64.02
CA THR A 367 37.08 -11.51 -65.03
C THR A 367 36.20 -11.46 -66.29
N ASP A 368 34.87 -11.47 -66.12
CA ASP A 368 33.95 -11.24 -67.24
C ASP A 368 33.54 -9.75 -67.26
N PHE A 369 34.06 -9.01 -68.23
CA PHE A 369 33.80 -7.58 -68.38
C PHE A 369 32.30 -7.25 -68.53
N SER A 370 31.48 -8.20 -69.00
CA SER A 370 30.03 -8.03 -69.09
C SER A 370 29.33 -7.99 -67.73
N ILE A 371 29.90 -8.65 -66.71
CA ILE A 371 29.43 -8.62 -65.33
C ILE A 371 29.85 -7.28 -64.71
N VAL A 372 31.09 -6.85 -64.92
CA VAL A 372 31.59 -5.55 -64.43
C VAL A 372 30.77 -4.38 -64.99
N ASP A 373 30.43 -4.39 -66.27
CA ASP A 373 29.61 -3.35 -66.93
C ASP A 373 28.20 -3.24 -66.30
N LYS A 374 27.62 -4.36 -65.87
CA LYS A 374 26.30 -4.39 -65.21
C LYS A 374 26.29 -3.65 -63.87
N TYR A 375 27.42 -3.61 -63.17
CA TYR A 375 27.54 -3.05 -61.82
C TYR A 375 28.29 -1.72 -61.77
N PHE A 376 28.71 -1.19 -62.92
CA PHE A 376 29.63 -0.05 -63.03
C PHE A 376 28.99 1.31 -62.68
N GLU A 377 27.70 1.50 -62.95
CA GLU A 377 27.05 2.79 -62.71
C GLU A 377 26.91 3.13 -61.23
N ARG A 378 26.70 2.13 -60.37
CA ARG A 378 26.52 2.28 -58.91
C ARG A 378 27.08 1.07 -58.14
N PRO A 379 28.42 0.90 -58.12
CA PRO A 379 29.05 -0.28 -57.55
C PRO A 379 28.86 -0.37 -56.03
N PRO A 380 29.02 -1.55 -55.42
CA PRO A 380 29.16 -1.69 -53.97
C PRO A 380 30.28 -0.76 -53.44
N LYS A 381 30.04 -0.05 -52.33
CA LYS A 381 31.00 0.92 -51.77
C LYS A 381 32.30 0.26 -51.34
N ASP A 382 32.23 -0.94 -50.79
CA ASP A 382 33.38 -1.69 -50.31
C ASP A 382 34.15 -2.43 -51.43
N LEU A 383 33.68 -2.35 -52.68
CA LEU A 383 34.28 -3.05 -53.82
C LEU A 383 35.77 -2.71 -53.99
N LEU A 384 36.13 -1.42 -53.92
CA LEU A 384 37.51 -0.95 -54.04
C LEU A 384 38.39 -1.41 -52.86
N ALA A 385 37.83 -1.54 -51.66
CA ALA A 385 38.55 -2.02 -50.49
C ALA A 385 38.76 -3.54 -50.53
N LYS A 386 37.74 -4.30 -50.97
CA LYS A 386 37.78 -5.76 -51.13
C LYS A 386 38.68 -6.18 -52.31
N LEU A 387 38.65 -5.48 -53.44
CA LEU A 387 39.57 -5.71 -54.57
C LEU A 387 41.05 -5.53 -54.18
N LYS A 388 41.36 -4.50 -53.36
CA LYS A 388 42.72 -4.26 -52.84
C LYS A 388 43.24 -5.33 -51.88
N GLN A 389 42.37 -6.18 -51.32
CA GLN A 389 42.77 -7.29 -50.43
C GLN A 389 43.03 -8.59 -51.21
N VAL A 390 42.59 -8.68 -52.47
CA VAL A 390 42.72 -9.85 -53.34
C VAL A 390 43.84 -9.69 -54.39
N SER A 391 44.25 -8.44 -54.67
CA SER A 391 45.50 -8.08 -55.36
C SER A 391 46.69 -8.12 -54.41
#